data_AF-G4ZHR3-F1
#
_entry.id   AF-G4ZHR3-F1
#
_cell.length_a   1.000
_cell.length_b   1.000
_cell.length_c   1.000
_cell.angle_alpha   90.00
_cell.angle_beta   90.00
_cell.angle_gamma   90.00
#
_symmetry.space_group_name_H-M   'P 1'
#
loop_
_entity.id
_entity.type
_entity.pdbx_description
1 polymer ?
#
loop_
_entity_poly.entity_id
_entity_poly.type
_entity_poly.pdbx_seq_one_letter_code
_entity_poly.pdbx_strand_id
1 'polypeptide(L)'
;MKSFLQLVVVVAALLSVSTADFCSQWRLSKAGKYVIYNNLWNKNAAASGSQCTGVDKISGSTIAWHTSYTWTGGAATEVKSYSNAALVFSKKQIKNIKSIPTKMKYSYSHSSGTFVADVSYDLFTSSTASGSNEYEIMIWLAAYGGAGPISSTGKAIATVTIGSNSFKLYKGPNGSTTVYQPPGLPLST
;
A
#
# COMPACT_ATOMS: atom_id res chain seq x y z
N MET A 1 -56.93 -19.46 -17.22
CA MET A 1 -56.54 -18.24 -17.98
C MET A 1 -55.01 -18.14 -18.00
N LYS A 2 -54.46 -17.57 -19.07
CA LYS A 2 -53.08 -17.69 -19.57
C LYS A 2 -52.01 -17.25 -18.54
N SER A 3 -51.00 -18.11 -18.33
CA SER A 3 -49.79 -17.80 -17.56
C SER A 3 -48.84 -16.97 -18.41
N PHE A 4 -48.56 -15.73 -18.00
CA PHE A 4 -47.57 -14.87 -18.65
C PHE A 4 -46.23 -15.02 -17.92
N LEU A 5 -45.25 -15.61 -18.58
CA LEU A 5 -43.88 -15.70 -18.09
C LEU A 5 -43.26 -14.30 -18.16
N GLN A 6 -43.12 -13.62 -17.01
CA GLN A 6 -42.40 -12.34 -16.95
C GLN A 6 -40.90 -12.60 -17.06
N LEU A 7 -40.30 -12.15 -18.16
CA LEU A 7 -38.84 -12.14 -18.33
C LEU A 7 -38.23 -11.09 -17.39
N VAL A 8 -37.60 -11.53 -16.30
CA VAL A 8 -36.84 -10.65 -15.41
C VAL A 8 -35.49 -10.37 -16.06
N VAL A 9 -35.32 -9.17 -16.62
CA VAL A 9 -34.01 -8.68 -17.06
C VAL A 9 -33.26 -8.17 -15.83
N VAL A 10 -32.32 -8.98 -15.31
CA VAL A 10 -31.38 -8.51 -14.30
C VAL A 10 -30.30 -7.70 -14.99
N VAL A 11 -30.42 -6.37 -14.94
CA VAL A 11 -29.31 -5.49 -15.32
C VAL A 11 -28.27 -5.59 -14.20
N ALA A 12 -27.27 -6.44 -14.40
CA ALA A 12 -26.08 -6.41 -13.56
C ALA A 12 -25.39 -5.06 -13.79
N ALA A 13 -25.48 -4.16 -12.81
CA ALA A 13 -24.64 -2.97 -12.77
C ALA A 13 -23.19 -3.44 -12.63
N LEU A 14 -22.51 -3.67 -13.74
CA LEU A 14 -21.06 -3.81 -13.77
C LEU A 14 -20.51 -2.48 -13.24
N LEU A 15 -19.92 -2.51 -12.04
CA LEU A 15 -19.18 -1.38 -11.50
C LEU A 15 -18.08 -1.05 -12.51
N SER A 16 -18.32 -0.02 -13.33
CA SER A 16 -17.35 0.47 -14.30
C SER A 16 -16.12 0.91 -13.51
N VAL A 17 -15.07 0.11 -13.58
CA VAL A 17 -13.74 0.56 -13.22
C VAL A 17 -13.45 1.77 -14.10
N SER A 18 -13.17 2.92 -13.50
CA SER A 18 -12.67 4.08 -14.25
C SER A 18 -11.44 3.62 -15.03
N THR A 19 -11.55 3.57 -16.35
CA THR A 19 -10.45 3.14 -17.24
C THR A 19 -9.34 4.19 -17.33
N ALA A 20 -9.63 5.43 -16.91
CA ALA A 20 -8.66 6.50 -16.89
C ALA A 20 -7.92 6.54 -15.55
N ASP A 21 -6.60 6.69 -15.63
CA ASP A 21 -5.73 6.93 -14.49
C ASP A 21 -6.07 8.27 -13.83
N PHE A 22 -5.84 8.34 -12.52
CA PHE A 22 -6.02 9.56 -11.73
C PHE A 22 -4.68 10.01 -11.14
N CYS A 23 -4.33 11.26 -11.46
CA CYS A 23 -2.99 11.80 -11.19
C CYS A 23 -2.95 12.88 -10.10
N SER A 24 -4.09 13.42 -9.67
CA SER A 24 -4.09 14.46 -8.64
C SER A 24 -3.85 13.86 -7.26
N GLN A 25 -3.26 14.67 -6.38
CA GLN A 25 -3.04 14.37 -4.98
C GLN A 25 -4.35 13.90 -4.30
N TRP A 26 -4.26 12.80 -3.54
CA TRP A 26 -5.38 12.21 -2.78
C TRP A 26 -6.57 11.76 -3.62
N ARG A 27 -6.48 11.79 -4.97
CA ARG A 27 -7.50 11.18 -5.81
C ARG A 27 -7.56 9.70 -5.51
N LEU A 28 -8.78 9.20 -5.54
CA LEU A 28 -9.07 7.83 -5.13
C LEU A 28 -10.10 7.18 -6.03
N SER A 29 -10.08 5.85 -6.03
CA SER A 29 -11.12 5.02 -6.63
C SER A 29 -11.58 3.99 -5.59
N LYS A 30 -12.90 3.87 -5.41
CA LYS A 30 -13.48 2.83 -4.55
C LYS A 30 -13.53 1.53 -5.34
N ALA A 31 -12.94 0.47 -4.78
CA ALA A 31 -12.77 -0.81 -5.45
C ALA A 31 -13.14 -1.98 -4.54
N GLY A 32 -14.41 -2.32 -4.49
CA GLY A 32 -14.94 -3.36 -3.59
C GLY A 32 -14.70 -2.99 -2.12
N LYS A 33 -13.93 -3.80 -1.40
CA LYS A 33 -13.53 -3.55 0.00
C LYS A 33 -12.34 -2.60 0.13
N TYR A 34 -11.80 -2.09 -0.97
CA TYR A 34 -10.60 -1.26 -0.97
C TYR A 34 -10.91 0.16 -1.44
N VAL A 35 -10.07 1.10 -1.01
CA VAL A 35 -9.92 2.42 -1.62
C VAL A 35 -8.52 2.51 -2.19
N ILE A 36 -8.42 2.74 -3.49
CA ILE A 36 -7.15 2.90 -4.18
C ILE A 36 -6.82 4.38 -4.22
N TYR A 37 -5.67 4.76 -3.67
CA TYR A 37 -5.24 6.15 -3.58
C TYR A 37 -4.06 6.45 -4.51
N ASN A 38 -4.12 7.61 -5.16
CA ASN A 38 -2.95 8.28 -5.71
C ASN A 38 -2.42 9.22 -4.63
N ASN A 39 -1.73 8.62 -3.65
CA ASN A 39 -1.21 9.29 -2.49
C ASN A 39 0.16 9.90 -2.82
N LEU A 40 0.18 11.23 -3.00
CA LEU A 40 1.40 11.99 -3.30
C LEU A 40 1.83 12.84 -2.09
N TRP A 41 1.55 12.37 -0.86
CA TRP A 41 1.62 13.16 0.38
C TRP A 41 2.87 14.01 0.56
N ASN A 42 4.01 13.56 0.03
CA ASN A 42 5.29 14.25 0.12
C ASN A 42 5.88 14.62 -1.25
N LYS A 43 5.03 14.86 -2.27
CA LYS A 43 5.49 15.18 -3.63
C LYS A 43 6.42 16.39 -3.68
N ASN A 44 6.28 17.31 -2.73
CA ASN A 44 7.10 18.52 -2.64
C ASN A 44 8.54 18.24 -2.19
N ALA A 45 8.85 17.02 -1.72
CA ALA A 45 10.22 16.57 -1.49
C ALA A 45 10.94 16.19 -2.80
N ALA A 46 10.22 16.07 -3.92
CA ALA A 46 10.82 15.96 -5.24
C ALA A 46 11.22 17.35 -5.77
N ALA A 47 12.25 17.41 -6.59
CA ALA A 47 12.51 18.61 -7.40
C ALA A 47 11.47 18.76 -8.52
N SER A 48 11.08 17.63 -9.13
CA SER A 48 10.01 17.59 -10.13
C SER A 48 9.47 16.16 -10.30
N GLY A 49 8.41 16.03 -11.10
CA GLY A 49 7.82 14.75 -11.46
C GLY A 49 6.33 14.68 -11.19
N SER A 50 5.75 13.53 -11.49
CA SER A 50 4.32 13.27 -11.30
C SER A 50 4.08 11.80 -11.00
N GLN A 51 2.87 11.46 -10.56
CA GLN A 51 2.43 10.08 -10.43
C GLN A 51 0.93 9.97 -10.74
N CYS A 52 0.58 8.91 -11.46
CA CYS A 52 -0.78 8.52 -11.77
C CYS A 52 -1.02 7.07 -11.31
N THR A 53 -2.23 6.80 -10.84
CA THR A 53 -2.67 5.47 -10.43
C THR A 53 -3.95 5.09 -11.17
N GLY A 54 -4.06 3.84 -11.58
CA GLY A 54 -5.25 3.29 -12.22
C GLY A 54 -5.69 1.98 -11.55
N VAL A 55 -6.97 1.65 -11.66
CA VAL A 55 -7.52 0.37 -11.19
C VAL A 55 -7.67 -0.55 -12.38
N ASP A 56 -7.11 -1.75 -12.31
CA ASP A 56 -7.10 -2.70 -13.44
C ASP A 56 -8.21 -3.75 -13.30
N LYS A 57 -8.46 -4.21 -12.07
CA LYS A 57 -9.40 -5.31 -11.83
C LYS A 57 -9.99 -5.28 -10.44
N ILE A 58 -11.29 -5.56 -10.36
CA ILE A 58 -12.01 -5.79 -9.10
C ILE A 58 -12.76 -7.12 -9.21
N SER A 59 -12.50 -8.05 -8.29
CA SER A 59 -13.25 -9.31 -8.21
C SER A 59 -13.26 -9.86 -6.78
N GLY A 60 -14.40 -9.75 -6.10
CA GLY A 60 -14.52 -10.19 -4.71
C GLY A 60 -13.54 -9.47 -3.78
N SER A 61 -12.64 -10.21 -3.16
CA SER A 61 -11.53 -9.69 -2.34
C SER A 61 -10.23 -9.46 -3.11
N THR A 62 -10.24 -9.65 -4.44
CA THR A 62 -9.07 -9.44 -5.30
C THR A 62 -9.17 -8.08 -5.96
N ILE A 63 -8.07 -7.33 -5.86
CA ILE A 63 -7.88 -6.02 -6.48
C ILE A 63 -6.55 -6.02 -7.25
N ALA A 64 -6.54 -5.37 -8.40
CA ALA A 64 -5.32 -5.04 -9.13
C ALA A 64 -5.36 -3.55 -9.48
N TRP A 65 -4.22 -2.90 -9.30
CA TRP A 65 -4.00 -1.50 -9.65
C TRP A 65 -2.57 -1.37 -10.16
N HIS A 66 -2.34 -0.30 -10.92
CA HIS A 66 -1.02 0.06 -11.39
C HIS A 66 -0.72 1.51 -10.99
N THR A 67 0.56 1.84 -10.99
CA THR A 67 1.05 3.19 -10.74
C THR A 67 2.24 3.48 -11.63
N SER A 68 2.24 4.66 -12.24
CA SER A 68 3.35 5.19 -13.03
C SER A 68 3.80 6.50 -12.40
N TYR A 69 5.12 6.70 -12.26
CA TYR A 69 5.67 7.94 -11.70
C TYR A 69 6.95 8.39 -12.41
N THR A 70 7.28 9.67 -12.26
CA THR A 70 8.45 10.33 -12.85
C THR A 70 9.19 11.23 -11.85
N TRP A 71 9.11 10.92 -10.55
CA TRP A 71 9.79 11.69 -9.50
C TRP A 71 11.30 11.80 -9.74
N THR A 72 11.83 13.02 -9.60
CA THR A 72 13.26 13.32 -9.71
C THR A 72 13.69 14.30 -8.62
N GLY A 73 14.94 14.17 -8.17
CA GLY A 73 15.52 15.01 -7.11
C GLY A 73 14.98 14.71 -5.70
N GLY A 74 15.38 15.55 -4.75
CA GLY A 74 15.17 15.33 -3.32
C GLY A 74 16.18 14.37 -2.69
N ALA A 75 16.15 14.23 -1.37
CA ALA A 75 17.01 13.25 -0.71
C ALA A 75 16.60 11.83 -1.07
N ALA A 76 17.57 10.93 -1.27
CA ALA A 76 17.30 9.52 -1.59
C ALA A 76 16.51 8.79 -0.47
N THR A 77 16.61 9.29 0.76
CA THR A 77 15.92 8.76 1.95
C THR A 77 14.52 9.35 2.15
N GLU A 78 14.09 10.32 1.35
CA GLU A 78 12.76 10.90 1.45
C GLU A 78 11.81 10.23 0.47
N VAL A 79 10.70 9.69 0.99
CA VAL A 79 9.59 9.15 0.19
C VAL A 79 8.80 10.31 -0.41
N LYS A 80 8.39 10.22 -1.68
CA LYS A 80 7.65 11.28 -2.39
C LYS A 80 6.16 10.97 -2.48
N SER A 81 5.83 9.69 -2.64
CA SER A 81 4.47 9.20 -2.85
C SER A 81 4.34 7.77 -2.32
N TYR A 82 3.10 7.32 -2.13
CA TYR A 82 2.80 6.00 -1.62
C TYR A 82 1.44 5.52 -2.16
N SER A 83 1.34 5.28 -3.47
CA SER A 83 0.10 4.73 -4.07
C SER A 83 -0.29 3.42 -3.38
N ASN A 84 -1.52 3.32 -2.89
CA ASN A 84 -1.88 2.20 -2.03
C ASN A 84 -3.33 1.77 -2.19
N ALA A 85 -3.57 0.48 -1.89
CA ALA A 85 -4.89 -0.10 -1.75
C ALA A 85 -5.27 -0.21 -0.27
N ALA A 86 -6.03 0.74 0.25
CA ALA A 86 -6.46 0.75 1.64
C ALA A 86 -7.68 -0.16 1.84
N LEU A 87 -7.58 -1.15 2.72
CA LEU A 87 -8.73 -1.97 3.12
C LEU A 87 -9.72 -1.11 3.93
N VAL A 88 -11.01 -1.20 3.58
CA VAL A 88 -12.12 -0.63 4.36
C VAL A 88 -12.64 -1.71 5.30
N PHE A 89 -12.48 -1.48 6.61
CA PHE A 89 -12.88 -2.43 7.64
C PHE A 89 -13.23 -1.71 8.94
N SER A 90 -14.02 -2.36 9.78
CA SER A 90 -14.22 -1.91 11.17
C SER A 90 -12.99 -2.24 11.99
N LYS A 91 -12.46 -1.24 12.71
CA LYS A 91 -11.30 -1.38 13.58
C LYS A 91 -11.46 -2.54 14.56
N LYS A 92 -10.37 -3.27 14.83
CA LYS A 92 -10.34 -4.45 15.70
C LYS A 92 -9.25 -4.31 16.75
N GLN A 93 -9.52 -4.81 17.95
CA GLN A 93 -8.47 -4.98 18.96
C GLN A 93 -7.49 -6.05 18.50
N ILE A 94 -6.19 -5.76 18.57
CA ILE A 94 -5.12 -6.65 18.10
C ILE A 94 -5.22 -8.04 18.75
N LYS A 95 -5.52 -8.11 20.05
CA LYS A 95 -5.69 -9.38 20.78
C LYS A 95 -6.76 -10.32 20.20
N ASN A 96 -7.72 -9.77 19.44
CA ASN A 96 -8.81 -10.52 18.81
C ASN A 96 -8.47 -10.94 17.36
N ILE A 97 -7.33 -10.51 16.81
CA ILE A 97 -6.87 -10.87 15.48
C ILE A 97 -5.99 -12.13 15.61
N LYS A 98 -6.38 -13.21 14.95
CA LYS A 98 -5.59 -14.46 14.90
C LYS A 98 -4.66 -14.51 13.70
N SER A 99 -5.11 -13.97 12.56
CA SER A 99 -4.35 -13.92 11.32
C SER A 99 -4.92 -12.86 10.40
N ILE A 100 -4.09 -12.36 9.49
CA ILE A 100 -4.46 -11.46 8.41
C ILE A 100 -4.01 -12.11 7.10
N PRO A 101 -4.85 -12.97 6.48
CA PRO A 101 -4.48 -13.64 5.25
C PRO A 101 -4.42 -12.63 4.10
N THR A 102 -3.29 -12.61 3.38
CA THR A 102 -3.08 -11.72 2.24
C THR A 102 -2.12 -12.36 1.24
N LYS A 103 -2.24 -11.94 -0.02
CA LYS A 103 -1.30 -12.26 -1.10
C LYS A 103 -1.16 -11.02 -1.97
N MET A 104 0.07 -10.58 -2.20
CA MET A 104 0.37 -9.54 -3.17
C MET A 104 1.30 -10.12 -4.22
N LYS A 105 0.94 -9.91 -5.48
CA LYS A 105 1.84 -10.07 -6.62
C LYS A 105 2.11 -8.67 -7.14
N TYR A 106 3.37 -8.36 -7.36
CA TYR A 106 3.81 -7.07 -7.88
C TYR A 106 4.90 -7.27 -8.91
N SER A 107 5.00 -6.32 -9.82
CA SER A 107 6.05 -6.23 -10.83
C SER A 107 6.41 -4.77 -11.00
N TYR A 108 7.70 -4.50 -11.16
CA TYR A 108 8.20 -3.17 -11.51
C TYR A 108 8.83 -3.21 -12.89
N SER A 109 8.55 -2.18 -13.67
CA SER A 109 9.25 -1.87 -14.92
C SER A 109 9.74 -0.43 -14.85
N HIS A 110 11.00 -0.20 -15.23
CA HIS A 110 11.55 1.15 -15.33
C HIS A 110 12.39 1.26 -16.62
N SER A 111 12.43 2.45 -17.20
CA SER A 111 13.01 2.67 -18.53
C SER A 111 14.54 2.79 -18.51
N SER A 112 15.11 3.32 -17.44
CA SER A 112 16.57 3.53 -17.28
C SER A 112 16.92 4.00 -15.86
N GLY A 113 18.20 3.89 -15.49
CA GLY A 113 18.74 4.43 -14.23
C GLY A 113 18.39 3.63 -12.97
N THR A 114 18.96 4.04 -11.85
CA THR A 114 18.60 3.51 -10.52
C THR A 114 17.36 4.23 -10.00
N PHE A 115 16.40 3.50 -9.44
CA PHE A 115 15.24 4.05 -8.76
C PHE A 115 15.22 3.57 -7.30
N VAL A 116 14.73 4.41 -6.39
CA VAL A 116 14.56 4.06 -4.98
C VAL A 116 13.07 3.85 -4.72
N ALA A 117 12.68 2.64 -4.33
CA ALA A 117 11.30 2.31 -4.02
C ALA A 117 11.22 1.08 -3.13
N ASP A 118 10.09 0.91 -2.45
CA ASP A 118 9.72 -0.31 -1.76
C ASP A 118 8.34 -0.82 -2.22
N VAL A 119 8.01 -2.03 -1.78
CA VAL A 119 6.65 -2.57 -1.82
C VAL A 119 6.32 -3.06 -0.44
N SER A 120 5.22 -2.61 0.14
CA SER A 120 4.92 -2.91 1.54
C SER A 120 3.44 -3.10 1.83
N TYR A 121 3.19 -3.84 2.92
CA TYR A 121 1.97 -3.66 3.70
C TYR A 121 2.21 -2.62 4.78
N ASP A 122 1.25 -1.73 4.99
CA ASP A 122 1.34 -0.67 5.98
C ASP A 122 0.11 -0.70 6.88
N LEU A 123 0.34 -0.84 8.18
CA LEU A 123 -0.68 -1.02 9.20
C LEU A 123 -0.46 -0.01 10.32
N PHE A 124 -1.54 0.64 10.73
CA PHE A 124 -1.52 1.58 11.85
C PHE A 124 -2.32 1.05 13.03
N THR A 125 -1.84 1.33 14.24
CA THR A 125 -2.50 0.96 15.48
C THR A 125 -2.55 2.12 16.47
N SER A 126 -3.53 2.06 17.36
CA SER A 126 -3.77 3.04 18.42
C SER A 126 -4.34 2.31 19.63
N SER A 127 -4.11 2.86 20.82
CA SER A 127 -4.65 2.36 22.09
C SER A 127 -6.18 2.38 22.14
N THR A 128 -6.83 3.23 21.34
CA THR A 128 -8.29 3.27 21.22
C THR A 128 -8.75 3.27 19.76
N ALA A 129 -9.98 2.84 19.50
CA ALA A 129 -10.50 2.82 18.14
C ALA A 129 -10.63 4.22 17.51
N SER A 130 -10.77 5.28 18.29
CA SER A 130 -10.88 6.66 17.80
C SER A 130 -9.59 7.48 17.99
N GLY A 131 -8.54 6.88 18.56
CA GLY A 131 -7.29 7.56 18.85
C GLY A 131 -6.45 7.83 17.62
N SER A 132 -5.47 8.72 17.79
CA SER A 132 -4.41 8.95 16.82
C SER A 132 -3.53 7.71 16.68
N ASN A 133 -2.89 7.56 15.52
CA ASN A 133 -1.93 6.47 15.28
C ASN A 133 -0.73 6.63 16.23
N GLU A 134 -0.38 5.53 16.91
CA GLU A 134 0.74 5.45 17.86
C GLU A 134 1.86 4.57 17.30
N TYR A 135 1.49 3.49 16.63
CA TYR A 135 2.43 2.59 15.97
C TYR A 135 2.07 2.37 14.51
N GLU A 136 3.12 2.32 13.70
CA GLU A 136 3.09 1.91 12.30
C GLU A 136 3.85 0.58 12.17
N ILE A 137 3.31 -0.37 11.42
CA ILE A 137 3.94 -1.65 11.12
C ILE A 137 4.00 -1.77 9.61
N MET A 138 5.17 -1.53 9.04
CA MET A 138 5.38 -1.48 7.60
C MET A 138 6.21 -2.69 7.14
N ILE A 139 5.53 -3.72 6.64
CA ILE A 139 6.13 -4.99 6.22
C ILE A 139 6.57 -4.87 4.78
N TRP A 140 7.88 -4.77 4.52
CA TRP A 140 8.37 -4.63 3.15
C TRP A 140 8.54 -5.99 2.49
N LEU A 141 7.95 -6.14 1.32
CA LEU A 141 8.07 -7.30 0.44
C LEU A 141 9.24 -7.16 -0.54
N ALA A 142 9.59 -5.91 -0.89
CA ALA A 142 10.75 -5.59 -1.71
C ALA A 142 11.31 -4.20 -1.36
N ALA A 143 12.60 -4.02 -1.62
CA ALA A 143 13.31 -2.74 -1.54
C ALA A 143 14.28 -2.64 -2.73
N TYR A 144 14.28 -1.49 -3.41
CA TYR A 144 15.04 -1.24 -4.63
C TYR A 144 15.90 0.02 -4.47
N GLY A 145 17.08 0.01 -5.11
CA GLY A 145 17.98 1.17 -5.19
C GLY A 145 18.48 1.69 -3.85
N GLY A 146 18.61 0.83 -2.84
CA GLY A 146 19.04 1.22 -1.50
C GLY A 146 17.95 1.79 -0.59
N ALA A 147 16.67 1.65 -0.95
CA ALA A 147 15.58 1.91 0.00
C ALA A 147 15.81 1.12 1.30
N GLY A 148 15.67 1.78 2.46
CA GLY A 148 15.94 1.16 3.76
C GLY A 148 14.99 1.64 4.84
N PRO A 149 14.82 0.86 5.92
CA PRO A 149 13.90 1.19 6.99
C PRO A 149 14.41 2.35 7.87
N ILE A 150 13.49 3.06 8.50
CA ILE A 150 13.76 3.98 9.59
C ILE A 150 14.27 3.17 10.79
N SER A 151 15.41 3.58 11.34
CA SER A 151 15.99 2.94 12.51
C SER A 151 16.70 3.93 13.41
N SER A 152 16.37 3.90 14.69
CA SER A 152 17.09 4.70 15.70
C SER A 152 18.52 4.22 15.96
N THR A 153 18.86 2.98 15.56
CA THR A 153 20.17 2.37 15.85
C THR A 153 20.98 2.05 14.60
N GLY A 154 20.37 2.17 13.42
CA GLY A 154 20.94 1.68 12.15
C GLY A 154 21.04 0.15 12.05
N LYS A 155 20.53 -0.60 13.04
CA LYS A 155 20.61 -2.07 13.10
C LYS A 155 19.23 -2.68 13.34
N ALA A 156 19.10 -3.96 12.97
CA ALA A 156 17.93 -4.73 13.33
C ALA A 156 17.88 -4.95 14.86
N ILE A 157 16.70 -4.80 15.46
CA ILE A 157 16.45 -5.03 16.89
C ILE A 157 16.01 -6.48 17.17
N ALA A 158 15.51 -7.19 16.16
CA ALA A 158 15.08 -8.58 16.27
C ALA A 158 15.03 -9.26 14.89
N THR A 159 14.73 -10.55 14.88
CA THR A 159 14.27 -11.27 13.69
C THR A 159 12.87 -11.80 13.96
N VAL A 160 11.92 -11.54 13.07
CA VAL A 160 10.52 -11.97 13.19
C VAL A 160 10.14 -12.89 12.03
N THR A 161 9.19 -13.79 12.27
CA THR A 161 8.64 -14.66 11.23
C THR A 161 7.21 -14.22 10.92
N ILE A 162 6.93 -13.90 9.66
CA ILE A 162 5.61 -13.50 9.18
C ILE A 162 5.22 -14.44 8.03
N GLY A 163 4.17 -15.23 8.24
CA GLY A 163 3.87 -16.35 7.35
C GLY A 163 5.02 -17.36 7.37
N SER A 164 5.54 -17.71 6.20
CA SER A 164 6.72 -18.59 6.05
C SER A 164 8.05 -17.85 5.91
N ASN A 165 8.07 -16.52 6.05
CA ASN A 165 9.22 -15.70 5.73
C ASN A 165 9.84 -15.10 7.01
N SER A 166 11.18 -15.03 7.03
CA SER A 166 11.94 -14.40 8.11
C SER A 166 12.35 -12.99 7.72
N PHE A 167 12.22 -12.06 8.66
CA PHE A 167 12.50 -10.64 8.45
C PHE A 167 13.35 -10.07 9.58
N LYS A 168 14.29 -9.19 9.23
CA LYS A 168 15.03 -8.39 10.22
C LYS A 168 14.15 -7.23 10.64
N LEU A 169 13.84 -7.09 11.93
CA LEU A 169 12.96 -6.04 12.43
C LEU A 169 13.76 -4.79 12.78
N TYR A 170 13.39 -3.65 12.22
CA TYR A 170 13.93 -2.33 12.56
C TYR A 170 12.87 -1.51 13.29
N LYS A 171 13.31 -0.51 14.07
CA LYS A 171 12.44 0.35 14.86
C LYS A 171 12.98 1.78 14.88
N GLY A 172 12.11 2.74 14.66
CA GLY A 172 12.42 4.15 14.84
C GLY A 172 11.18 5.05 14.86
N PRO A 173 11.36 6.37 15.08
CA PRO A 173 10.27 7.34 15.02
C PRO A 173 9.88 7.67 13.58
N ASN A 174 8.58 7.68 13.26
CA ASN A 174 8.03 8.24 12.02
C ASN A 174 6.91 9.23 12.34
N GLY A 175 7.21 10.52 12.31
CA GLY A 175 6.31 11.57 12.79
C GLY A 175 5.91 11.34 14.24
N SER A 176 4.61 11.25 14.51
CA SER A 176 4.06 10.96 15.84
C SER A 176 4.02 9.46 16.18
N THR A 177 4.43 8.59 15.26
CA THR A 177 4.36 7.13 15.44
C THR A 177 5.73 6.54 15.75
N THR A 178 5.73 5.36 16.36
CA THR A 178 6.88 4.44 16.28
C THR A 178 6.62 3.45 15.16
N VAL A 179 7.51 3.40 14.17
CA VAL A 179 7.43 2.46 13.06
C VAL A 179 8.27 1.22 13.32
N TYR A 180 7.68 0.06 13.03
CA TYR A 180 8.33 -1.25 13.02
C TYR A 180 8.39 -1.77 11.59
N GLN A 181 9.59 -2.02 11.09
CA GLN A 181 9.81 -2.35 9.68
C GLN A 181 10.57 -3.65 9.56
N PRO A 182 9.90 -4.75 9.20
CA PRO A 182 10.54 -5.96 8.74
C PRO A 182 10.75 -5.93 7.21
N PRO A 183 11.90 -5.49 6.67
CA PRO A 183 12.20 -5.71 5.26
C PRO A 183 12.42 -7.18 4.94
N GLY A 184 11.72 -7.64 3.91
CA GLY A 184 11.80 -8.98 3.37
C GLY A 184 12.89 -9.06 2.31
N LEU A 185 13.69 -10.13 2.40
CA LEU A 185 14.81 -10.45 1.50
C LEU A 185 15.94 -9.41 1.55
N PRO A 186 17.21 -9.79 1.26
CA PRO A 186 18.31 -8.84 1.36
C PRO A 186 18.03 -7.64 0.47
N LEU A 187 18.21 -6.44 1.03
CA LEU A 187 18.17 -5.18 0.30
C LEU A 187 19.05 -5.36 -0.94
N SER A 188 18.44 -5.45 -2.13
CA SER A 188 19.24 -5.56 -3.35
C SER A 188 19.92 -4.21 -3.53
N THR A 189 21.25 -4.21 -3.43
CA THR A 189 22.13 -3.09 -3.77
C THR A 189 21.99 -2.74 -5.24
#